data_AF-A0A3D5D6H7-F1
#
_entry.id   AF-A0A3D5D6H7-F1
#
_cell.length_a   1.000
_cell.length_b   1.000
_cell.length_c   1.000
_cell.angle_alpha   90.00
_cell.angle_beta   90.00
_cell.angle_gamma   90.00
#
_symmetry.space_group_name_H-M   'P 1'
#
loop_
_entity.id
_entity.type
_entity.pdbx_description
1 polymer ?
#
loop_
_entity_poly.entity_id
_entity_poly.type
_entity_poly.pdbx_seq_one_letter_code
_entity_poly.pdbx_strand_id
1 'polypeptide(L)' 'ATLALKTLLQLANGEKNSIYTAMLALNALDYTEGRAKPYIDTINDLPKQAKVVPPRMGNYIRRLLEKTTADLK' A
#
# COMPACT_ATOMS: atom_id res chain seq x y z
N ALA A 1 -8.01 15.79 4.65
CA ALA A 1 -7.54 14.58 3.92
C ALA A 1 -7.25 13.37 4.85
N THR A 2 -7.18 13.56 6.18
CA THR A 2 -6.70 12.55 7.13
C THR A 2 -7.52 11.25 7.17
N LEU A 3 -8.85 11.32 7.01
CA LEU A 3 -9.69 10.11 7.01
C LEU A 3 -9.40 9.24 5.78
N ALA A 4 -9.31 9.83 4.59
CA ALA A 4 -9.04 9.10 3.36
C ALA A 4 -7.70 8.35 3.42
N LEU A 5 -6.62 9.04 3.83
CA LEU A 5 -5.30 8.40 3.97
C LEU A 5 -5.31 7.28 5.02
N LYS A 6 -5.96 7.49 6.16
CA LYS A 6 -6.10 6.43 7.19
C LYS A 6 -6.84 5.21 6.65
N THR A 7 -7.94 5.41 5.93
CA THR A 7 -8.70 4.32 5.31
C THR A 7 -7.85 3.59 4.27
N LEU A 8 -7.10 4.32 3.44
CA LEU A 8 -6.21 3.71 2.45
C LEU A 8 -5.11 2.87 3.11
N LEU A 9 -4.50 3.34 4.22
CA LEU A 9 -3.50 2.57 4.97
C LEU A 9 -4.09 1.26 5.52
N GLN A 10 -5.32 1.28 6.03
CA GLN A 10 -6.01 0.08 6.50
C GLN A 10 -6.30 -0.91 5.37
N LEU A 11 -6.74 -0.41 4.21
CA LEU A 11 -7.04 -1.21 3.03
C LEU A 11 -5.77 -1.75 2.35
N ALA A 12 -4.64 -1.05 2.46
CA ALA A 12 -3.34 -1.44 1.93
C ALA A 12 -2.72 -2.65 2.65
N ASN A 13 -3.21 -3.00 3.85
CA ASN A 13 -2.75 -4.18 4.58
C ASN A 13 -3.22 -5.47 3.87
N GLY A 14 -2.28 -6.14 3.20
CA GLY A 14 -2.54 -7.39 2.47
C GLY A 14 -2.88 -8.60 3.36
N GLU A 15 -2.53 -8.61 4.64
CA GLU A 15 -2.95 -9.69 5.54
C GLU A 15 -4.43 -9.59 5.91
N LYS A 16 -4.96 -8.36 5.92
CA LYS A 16 -6.35 -8.07 6.27
C LYS A 16 -7.27 -7.99 5.05
N ASN A 17 -6.71 -7.73 3.87
CA ASN A 17 -7.49 -7.48 2.66
C ASN A 17 -7.05 -8.37 1.50
N SER A 18 -7.92 -8.49 0.49
CA SER A 18 -7.56 -9.15 -0.76
C SER A 18 -6.40 -8.43 -1.45
N ILE A 19 -5.66 -9.14 -2.29
CA ILE A 19 -4.60 -8.53 -3.10
C ILE A 19 -5.12 -7.36 -3.94
N TYR A 20 -6.33 -7.43 -4.49
CA TYR A 20 -6.89 -6.35 -5.31
C TYR A 20 -7.19 -5.11 -4.47
N THR A 21 -7.76 -5.30 -3.28
CA THR A 21 -8.02 -4.21 -2.33
C THR A 21 -6.73 -3.53 -1.91
N ALA A 22 -5.74 -4.32 -1.48
CA ALA A 22 -4.44 -3.80 -1.06
C ALA A 22 -3.70 -3.10 -2.21
N MET A 23 -3.72 -3.68 -3.40
CA MET A 23 -3.12 -3.10 -4.60
C MET A 23 -3.77 -1.75 -4.96
N LEU A 24 -5.11 -1.67 -4.99
CA LEU A 24 -5.80 -0.41 -5.31
C LEU A 24 -5.53 0.66 -4.26
N ALA A 25 -5.51 0.29 -2.98
CA ALA A 25 -5.20 1.20 -1.90
C ALA A 25 -3.75 1.73 -1.96
N LEU A 26 -2.79 0.85 -2.25
CA LEU A 26 -1.38 1.25 -2.44
C LEU A 26 -1.19 2.19 -3.62
N ASN A 27 -1.83 1.89 -4.77
CA ASN A 27 -1.82 2.83 -5.91
C ASN A 27 -2.42 4.18 -5.51
N ALA A 28 -3.54 4.20 -4.78
CA ALA A 28 -4.13 5.46 -4.33
C ALA A 28 -3.22 6.24 -3.38
N LEU A 29 -2.49 5.57 -2.48
CA LEU A 29 -1.49 6.20 -1.61
C LEU A 29 -0.36 6.83 -2.43
N ASP A 30 0.16 6.10 -3.41
CA ASP A 30 1.17 6.56 -4.37
C ASP A 30 0.74 7.87 -5.07
N TYR A 31 -0.50 7.91 -5.57
CA TYR A 31 -1.09 9.10 -6.20
C TYR A 31 -1.29 10.29 -5.26
N THR A 32 -1.24 10.09 -3.94
CA THR A 32 -1.39 11.21 -2.99
C THR A 32 -0.10 12.01 -2.77
N GLU A 33 1.02 11.51 -3.29
CA GLU A 33 2.34 12.16 -3.25
C GLU A 33 2.71 12.63 -1.83
N GLY A 34 3.20 13.87 -1.67
CA GLY A 34 3.65 14.43 -0.39
C GLY A 34 2.62 14.38 0.74
N ARG A 35 1.32 14.16 0.46
CA ARG A 35 0.30 13.97 1.50
C ARG A 35 0.46 12.65 2.25
N ALA A 36 1.05 11.62 1.64
CA ALA A 36 1.35 10.35 2.30
C ALA A 36 2.68 10.37 3.08
N LYS A 37 3.54 11.38 2.88
CA LYS A 37 4.87 11.48 3.52
C LYS A 37 4.84 11.34 5.06
N PRO A 38 3.88 11.93 5.80
CA PRO A 38 3.79 11.74 7.25
C PRO A 38 3.51 10.30 7.70
N TYR A 39 3.16 9.40 6.79
CA TYR A 39 2.84 8.01 7.06
C TYR A 39 3.89 7.03 6.50
N ILE A 40 5.07 7.52 6.09
CA ILE A 40 6.11 6.69 5.46
C ILE A 40 6.50 5.48 6.30
N ASP A 41 6.62 5.64 7.63
CA ASP A 41 6.93 4.54 8.54
C ASP A 41 5.81 3.49 8.56
N THR A 42 4.55 3.93 8.61
CA THR A 42 3.40 3.02 8.52
C THR A 42 3.36 2.28 7.17
N ILE A 43 3.73 2.94 6.07
CA ILE A 43 3.79 2.31 4.75
C ILE A 43 4.94 1.29 4.69
N ASN A 44 6.11 1.60 5.27
CA ASN A 44 7.24 0.68 5.35
C ASN A 44 6.92 -0.61 6.14
N ASP A 45 6.06 -0.51 7.14
CA ASP A 45 5.65 -1.63 8.00
C ASP A 45 4.55 -2.52 7.39
N LEU A 46 4.00 -2.15 6.22
CA LEU A 46 2.94 -2.96 5.58
C LEU A 46 3.47 -4.34 5.12
N PRO A 47 2.65 -5.39 5.22
CA PRO A 47 3.00 -6.71 4.70
C PRO A 47 3.30 -6.66 3.20
N LYS A 48 4.40 -7.30 2.79
CA LYS A 48 4.86 -7.34 1.37
C LYS A 48 4.02 -8.25 0.47
N GLN A 49 3.07 -8.99 1.05
CA GLN A 49 2.21 -9.94 0.37
C GLN A 49 0.80 -9.89 0.96
N ALA A 50 -0.19 -10.31 0.18
CA ALA A 50 -1.55 -10.52 0.69
C ALA A 50 -1.75 -11.96 1.16
N LYS A 51 -2.78 -12.18 1.98
CA LYS A 51 -3.14 -13.52 2.46
C LYS A 51 -3.51 -14.50 1.34
N VAL A 52 -4.18 -13.99 0.30
CA VAL A 52 -4.58 -14.77 -0.87
C VAL A 52 -4.07 -14.08 -2.12
N VAL A 53 -3.19 -14.76 -2.86
CA VAL A 53 -2.50 -14.20 -4.02
C VAL A 53 -2.61 -15.15 -5.21
N PRO A 54 -3.28 -14.72 -6.31
CA PRO A 54 -3.19 -15.43 -7.58
C PRO A 54 -1.73 -15.52 -8.06
N PRO A 55 -1.30 -16.62 -8.72
CA PRO A 55 0.10 -16.83 -9.10
C PRO A 55 0.73 -15.66 -9.88
N ARG A 56 -0.05 -14.99 -10.73
CA ARG A 56 0.41 -13.85 -11.55
C ARG A 56 0.63 -12.56 -10.75
N MET A 57 0.12 -12.48 -9.52
CA MET A 57 0.09 -11.26 -8.72
C MET A 57 1.07 -11.28 -7.53
N GLY A 58 1.85 -12.37 -7.36
CA GLY A 58 2.75 -12.61 -6.21
C GLY A 58 3.66 -11.45 -5.80
N ASN A 59 4.12 -10.67 -6.77
CA ASN A 59 5.08 -9.58 -6.54
C ASN A 59 4.46 -8.17 -6.53
N TYR A 60 3.16 -8.02 -6.75
CA TYR A 60 2.56 -6.69 -6.98
C TYR A 60 2.64 -5.78 -5.76
N ILE A 61 2.23 -6.27 -4.59
CA ILE A 61 2.23 -5.49 -3.34
C ILE A 61 3.65 -5.04 -3.00
N ARG A 62 4.61 -5.96 -3.01
CA ARG A 62 6.02 -5.65 -2.77
C ARG A 62 6.55 -4.55 -3.69
N ARG A 63 6.32 -4.67 -5.00
CA ARG A 63 6.79 -3.67 -5.99
C ARG A 63 6.15 -2.30 -5.80
N LEU A 64 4.86 -2.25 -5.46
CA LEU A 64 4.17 -0.99 -5.16
C LEU A 64 4.71 -0.34 -3.89
N LEU A 65 4.92 -1.10 -2.82
CA LEU A 65 5.54 -0.60 -1.60
C LEU A 65 6.95 -0.04 -1.85
N GLU A 66 7.77 -0.78 -2.60
CA GLU A 66 9.12 -0.33 -2.98
C GLU A 66 9.08 0.98 -3.78
N LYS A 67 8.17 1.10 -4.75
CA LYS A 67 7.99 2.33 -5.54
C LYS A 67 7.51 3.50 -4.66
N THR A 68 6.40 3.32 -3.96
CA THR A 68 5.77 4.40 -3.16
C THR A 68 6.71 4.89 -2.05
N THR A 69 7.46 4.01 -1.40
CA THR A 69 8.42 4.41 -0.37
C THR A 69 9.66 5.10 -0.96
N ALA A 70 10.05 4.78 -2.20
CA ALA A 70 11.09 5.52 -2.91
C ALA A 70 10.62 6.92 -3.31
N ASP A 71 9.39 7.04 -3.81
CA ASP A 71 8.81 8.32 -4.26
C ASP A 71 8.51 9.28 -3.09
N LEU A 72 8.34 8.77 -1.87
CA LEU A 72 8.04 9.57 -0.67
C LEU A 72 9.25 10.06 0.13
N LYS A 73 10.46 9.53 -0.15
CA LYS A 73 11.70 9.99 0.48
C LYS A 73 12.05 11.41 0.03
#